data_AF-A0A210PZT7-F1
#
_entry.id   AF-A0A210PZT7-F1
#
_cell.length_a   1.000
_cell.length_b   1.000
_cell.length_c   1.000
_cell.angle_alpha   90.00
_cell.angle_beta   90.00
_cell.angle_gamma   90.00
#
_symmetry.space_group_name_H-M   'P 1'
#
loop_
_entity.id
_entity.type
_entity.pdbx_description
1 polymer ?
#
loop_
_entity_poly.entity_id
_entity_poly.type
_entity_poly.pdbx_seq_one_letter_code
_entity_poly.pdbx_strand_id
1 'polypeptide(L)'
;MSEIKSFLSQRRLTMRKFTIRYGIISLTGYGITLLTGYDIALLTGNGIAILTGYDIALLTGNGIAILTGDVISLLTGYDIALLTGNGIPLLTGYDIALLTGNGIALLTGNGIAILTGYGITLLTGYGITTLTGIATLTGYSIATLTGYSIATLTGYGITLLTGYDIALLTGNGIAILTGYVISLLTGYDIALLTGNGIALLTGYDISLLKEYGIVSLTGYDIVPPTGYGAC
;
A
#
# COMPACT_ATOMS: atom_id res chain seq x y z
N MET A 1 -27.10 -24.24 36.17
CA MET A 1 -27.64 -23.89 34.83
C MET A 1 -27.96 -22.39 34.65
N SER A 2 -28.00 -21.57 35.71
CA SER A 2 -28.36 -20.13 35.63
C SER A 2 -27.19 -19.21 35.22
N GLU A 3 -25.96 -19.56 35.61
CA GLU A 3 -24.79 -18.67 35.42
C GLU A 3 -24.20 -18.66 34.00
N ILE A 4 -24.52 -19.66 33.17
CA ILE A 4 -24.05 -19.72 31.76
C ILE A 4 -24.84 -18.75 30.86
N LYS A 5 -26.04 -18.30 31.26
CA LYS A 5 -26.84 -17.33 30.46
C LYS A 5 -26.41 -15.87 30.67
N SER A 6 -25.67 -15.55 31.74
CA SER A 6 -25.19 -14.19 32.00
C SER A 6 -24.03 -13.79 31.09
N PHE A 7 -23.17 -14.75 30.73
CA PHE A 7 -21.99 -14.48 29.91
C PHE A 7 -22.28 -14.26 28.41
N LEU A 8 -23.47 -14.63 27.94
CA LEU A 8 -23.86 -14.49 26.53
C LEU A 8 -24.62 -13.18 26.24
N SER A 9 -24.97 -12.38 27.25
CA SER A 9 -25.82 -11.17 27.07
C SER A 9 -25.06 -9.84 26.86
N GLN A 10 -23.73 -9.81 26.94
CA GLN A 10 -22.96 -8.54 26.81
C GLN A 10 -22.35 -8.28 25.42
N ARG A 11 -22.61 -9.12 24.41
CA ARG A 11 -22.21 -8.86 23.01
C ARG A 11 -23.34 -8.23 22.17
N ARG A 12 -24.06 -7.24 22.71
CA ARG A 12 -24.99 -6.46 21.88
C ARG A 12 -24.19 -5.50 20.99
N LEU A 13 -24.03 -5.86 19.73
CA LEU A 13 -23.63 -4.92 18.68
C LEU A 13 -24.55 -3.70 18.75
N THR A 14 -23.99 -2.53 19.11
CA THR A 14 -24.78 -1.30 19.14
C THR A 14 -24.67 -0.65 17.76
N MET A 15 -25.80 -0.46 17.08
CA MET A 15 -25.84 0.32 15.83
C MET A 15 -26.10 1.78 16.16
N ARG A 16 -25.25 2.67 15.63
CA ARG A 16 -25.35 4.12 15.84
C ARG A 16 -25.25 4.84 14.49
N LYS A 17 -26.21 5.71 14.20
CA LYS A 17 -26.22 6.57 13.00
C LYS A 17 -26.27 8.02 13.44
N PHE A 18 -25.32 8.83 12.97
CA PHE A 18 -25.33 10.27 13.15
C PHE A 18 -25.24 10.95 11.78
N THR A 19 -26.04 11.99 11.59
CA THR A 19 -25.97 12.89 10.45
C THR A 19 -25.78 14.28 11.01
N ILE A 20 -24.58 14.84 10.87
CA ILE A 20 -24.22 16.13 11.43
C ILE A 20 -23.73 17.02 10.30
N ARG A 21 -24.10 18.30 10.32
CA ARG A 21 -23.65 19.26 9.30
C ARG A 21 -22.23 19.74 9.57
N TYR A 22 -21.89 19.93 10.86
CA TYR A 22 -20.56 20.22 11.40
C TYR A 22 -20.51 19.74 12.86
N GLY A 23 -19.54 18.90 13.25
CA GLY A 23 -19.45 18.44 14.64
C GLY A 23 -18.16 17.73 15.04
N ILE A 24 -18.01 17.53 16.35
CA ILE A 24 -16.99 16.67 16.95
C ILE A 24 -17.69 15.49 17.61
N ILE A 25 -17.25 14.28 17.29
CA ILE A 25 -17.87 13.03 17.71
C ILE A 25 -16.80 12.18 18.39
N SER A 26 -17.07 11.71 19.61
CA SER A 26 -16.21 10.76 20.32
C SER A 26 -17.05 9.56 20.77
N LEU A 27 -16.67 8.37 20.32
CA LEU A 27 -17.34 7.12 20.68
C LEU A 27 -16.34 6.06 21.10
N THR A 28 -16.73 5.31 22.13
CA THR A 28 -16.02 4.10 22.57
C THR A 28 -16.96 2.91 22.62
N GLY A 29 -16.54 1.75 22.12
CA GLY A 29 -17.23 0.48 22.33
C GLY A 29 -17.25 -0.48 21.15
N TYR A 30 -18.16 -1.45 21.20
CA TYR A 30 -18.36 -2.46 20.14
C TYR A 30 -19.62 -2.14 19.34
N GLY A 31 -19.53 -2.10 18.01
CA GLY A 31 -20.72 -1.80 17.21
C GLY A 31 -20.49 -1.41 15.76
N ILE A 32 -21.57 -0.93 15.16
CA ILE A 32 -21.58 -0.36 13.81
C ILE A 32 -21.86 1.13 13.96
N THR A 33 -20.96 1.97 13.46
CA THR A 33 -21.09 3.43 13.50
C THR A 33 -21.16 3.97 12.08
N LEU A 34 -22.21 4.74 11.78
CA LEU A 34 -22.38 5.46 10.51
C LEU A 34 -22.39 6.97 10.79
N LEU A 35 -21.45 7.69 10.17
CA LEU A 35 -21.29 9.14 10.24
C LEU A 35 -21.35 9.73 8.83
N THR A 36 -22.09 10.83 8.69
CA THR A 36 -22.23 11.54 7.41
C THR A 36 -22.15 13.05 7.66
N GLY A 37 -21.18 13.77 7.07
CA GLY A 37 -21.04 15.20 7.36
C GLY A 37 -19.68 15.85 7.09
N TYR A 38 -19.45 16.95 7.81
CA TYR A 38 -18.14 17.56 8.02
C TYR A 38 -17.76 17.34 9.48
N ASP A 39 -17.12 16.21 9.78
CA ASP A 39 -16.95 15.78 11.17
C ASP A 39 -15.48 15.58 11.57
N ILE A 40 -15.20 15.85 12.85
CA ILE A 40 -14.02 15.34 13.53
C ILE A 40 -14.46 14.12 14.34
N ALA A 41 -14.01 12.93 13.96
CA ALA A 41 -14.41 11.68 14.58
C ALA A 41 -13.25 11.04 15.35
N LEU A 42 -13.48 10.75 16.63
CA LEU A 42 -12.63 9.89 17.46
C LEU A 42 -13.40 8.61 17.79
N LEU A 43 -13.03 7.49 17.17
CA LEU A 43 -13.68 6.21 17.34
C LEU A 43 -12.71 5.20 17.92
N THR A 44 -12.98 4.72 19.14
CA THR A 44 -12.17 3.70 19.80
C THR A 44 -12.98 2.43 20.06
N GLY A 45 -12.53 1.30 19.55
CA GLY A 45 -13.11 0.00 19.84
C GLY A 45 -13.27 -0.87 18.59
N ASN A 46 -13.92 -2.02 18.79
CA ASN A 46 -13.95 -3.06 17.75
C ASN A 46 -15.29 -3.07 17.01
N GLY A 47 -15.26 -3.10 15.68
CA GLY A 47 -16.49 -3.15 14.89
C GLY A 47 -16.36 -2.54 13.49
N ILE A 48 -17.47 -1.99 13.01
CA ILE A 48 -17.55 -1.40 11.67
C ILE A 48 -17.73 0.11 11.81
N ALA A 49 -16.82 0.89 11.24
CA ALA A 49 -16.92 2.34 11.14
C ALA A 49 -17.13 2.73 9.68
N ILE A 50 -18.20 3.47 9.40
CA ILE A 50 -18.53 3.99 8.06
C ILE A 50 -18.62 5.51 8.17
N LEU A 51 -17.70 6.21 7.52
CA LEU A 51 -17.63 7.67 7.49
C LEU A 51 -17.76 8.14 6.04
N THR A 52 -18.62 9.12 5.79
CA THR A 52 -18.78 9.73 4.47
C THR A 52 -18.80 11.24 4.56
N GLY A 53 -17.88 11.92 3.85
CA GLY A 53 -17.85 13.38 3.76
C GLY A 53 -16.45 13.97 3.82
N TYR A 54 -16.34 15.11 4.51
CA TYR A 54 -15.10 15.85 4.71
C TYR A 54 -14.67 15.69 6.16
N ASP A 55 -13.90 14.63 6.42
CA ASP A 55 -13.71 14.17 7.79
C ASP A 55 -12.24 14.18 8.21
N ILE A 56 -12.01 14.54 9.48
CA ILE A 56 -10.78 14.21 10.20
C ILE A 56 -11.10 13.07 11.15
N ALA A 57 -10.49 11.91 10.93
CA ALA A 57 -10.88 10.70 11.64
C ALA A 57 -9.69 10.03 12.34
N LEU A 58 -9.79 9.87 13.65
CA LEU A 58 -8.90 9.01 14.44
C LEU A 58 -9.68 7.76 14.83
N LEU A 59 -9.31 6.63 14.24
CA LEU A 59 -9.91 5.34 14.48
C LEU A 59 -8.88 4.42 15.12
N THR A 60 -9.21 3.83 16.27
CA THR A 60 -8.35 2.87 16.97
C THR A 60 -9.14 1.64 17.38
N GLY A 61 -8.67 0.45 17.00
CA GLY A 61 -9.28 -0.84 17.33
C GLY A 61 -9.37 -1.76 16.12
N ASN A 62 -9.95 -2.94 16.32
CA ASN A 62 -9.95 -4.00 15.32
C ASN A 62 -11.32 -4.11 14.63
N GLY A 63 -11.31 -4.37 13.32
CA GLY A 63 -12.53 -4.50 12.53
C GLY A 63 -12.41 -3.88 11.15
N ILE A 64 -13.51 -3.26 10.69
CA ILE A 64 -13.64 -2.74 9.33
C ILE A 64 -13.82 -1.22 9.37
N ALA A 65 -12.97 -0.50 8.68
CA ALA A 65 -13.10 0.94 8.47
C ALA A 65 -13.43 1.21 6.99
N ILE A 66 -14.55 1.88 6.73
CA ILE A 66 -14.97 2.33 5.40
C ILE A 66 -15.06 3.86 5.42
N LEU A 67 -14.15 4.54 4.74
CA LEU A 67 -14.11 6.00 4.68
C LEU A 67 -14.26 6.46 3.23
N THR A 68 -15.22 7.34 2.96
CA THR A 68 -15.48 7.87 1.62
C THR A 68 -15.52 9.39 1.63
N GLY A 69 -14.78 10.03 0.72
CA GLY A 69 -14.76 11.49 0.55
C GLY A 69 -13.37 12.08 0.71
N ASP A 70 -13.29 13.34 1.11
CA ASP A 70 -12.03 14.05 1.30
C ASP A 70 -11.60 13.93 2.78
N VAL A 71 -10.69 12.99 3.07
CA VAL A 71 -10.46 12.52 4.45
C VAL A 71 -9.00 12.62 4.86
N ILE A 72 -8.76 13.11 6.08
CA ILE A 72 -7.51 12.92 6.80
C ILE A 72 -7.78 11.90 7.90
N SER A 73 -7.14 10.73 7.84
CA SER A 73 -7.47 9.64 8.77
C SER A 73 -6.22 8.99 9.36
N LEU A 74 -6.24 8.73 10.67
CA LEU A 74 -5.31 7.84 11.34
C LEU A 74 -6.06 6.59 11.80
N LEU A 75 -5.71 5.44 11.21
CA LEU A 75 -6.27 4.13 11.56
C LEU A 75 -5.19 3.29 12.26
N THR A 76 -5.49 2.81 13.46
CA THR A 76 -4.58 1.95 14.25
C THR A 76 -5.28 0.66 14.65
N GLY A 77 -4.68 -0.49 14.30
CA GLY A 77 -5.15 -1.82 14.71
C GLY A 77 -6.31 -2.40 13.90
N TYR A 78 -6.66 -1.80 12.76
CA TYR A 78 -7.77 -2.28 11.93
C TYR A 78 -7.37 -3.47 11.07
N ASP A 79 -8.20 -4.51 11.03
CA ASP A 79 -7.96 -5.68 10.18
C ASP A 79 -8.18 -5.33 8.69
N ILE A 80 -9.23 -4.55 8.40
CA ILE A 80 -9.62 -4.17 7.04
C ILE A 80 -9.90 -2.66 6.95
N ALA A 81 -9.25 -1.99 6.01
CA ALA A 81 -9.45 -0.58 5.72
C ALA A 81 -9.81 -0.37 4.24
N LEU A 82 -10.98 0.20 3.97
CA LEU A 82 -11.44 0.62 2.65
C LEU A 82 -11.57 2.15 2.62
N LEU A 83 -10.71 2.81 1.86
CA LEU A 83 -10.70 4.27 1.76
C LEU A 83 -10.90 4.67 0.30
N THR A 84 -11.86 5.55 0.05
CA THR A 84 -12.18 6.03 -1.31
C THR A 84 -12.33 7.55 -1.32
N GLY A 85 -11.64 8.24 -2.22
CA GLY A 85 -11.67 9.69 -2.34
C GLY A 85 -10.29 10.30 -2.16
N ASN A 86 -10.22 11.63 -2.02
CA ASN A 86 -8.92 12.27 -1.83
C ASN A 86 -8.55 12.31 -0.35
N GLY A 87 -7.28 12.22 -0.01
CA GLY A 87 -6.96 12.25 1.41
C GLY A 87 -5.52 12.01 1.80
N ILE A 88 -5.32 12.04 3.12
CA ILE A 88 -4.05 11.71 3.74
C ILE A 88 -4.28 10.61 4.77
N PRO A 89 -4.40 9.35 4.32
CA PRO A 89 -4.55 8.24 5.23
C PRO A 89 -3.21 7.79 5.82
N LEU A 90 -3.16 7.73 7.14
CA LEU A 90 -2.12 7.10 7.93
C LEU A 90 -2.66 5.81 8.53
N LEU A 91 -2.21 4.67 8.03
CA LEU A 91 -2.63 3.36 8.52
C LEU A 91 -1.48 2.73 9.29
N THR A 92 -1.79 2.11 10.44
CA THR A 92 -0.84 1.37 11.27
C THR A 92 -1.42 0.03 11.74
N GLY A 93 -0.67 -1.06 11.54
CA GLY A 93 -0.98 -2.39 12.10
C GLY A 93 -2.19 -3.13 11.51
N TYR A 94 -2.30 -3.20 10.19
CA TYR A 94 -3.47 -3.72 9.46
C TYR A 94 -3.13 -4.89 8.53
N ASP A 95 -4.08 -5.81 8.36
CA ASP A 95 -3.92 -6.99 7.51
C ASP A 95 -4.28 -6.73 6.04
N ILE A 96 -5.30 -5.90 5.76
CA ILE A 96 -5.77 -5.61 4.38
C ILE A 96 -6.19 -4.14 4.23
N ALA A 97 -5.65 -3.44 3.23
CA ALA A 97 -5.99 -2.08 2.89
C ALA A 97 -6.32 -1.93 1.38
N LEU A 98 -7.45 -1.29 1.07
CA LEU A 98 -7.79 -0.86 -0.29
C LEU A 98 -7.99 0.65 -0.28
N LEU A 99 -7.09 1.39 -0.93
CA LEU A 99 -7.18 2.84 -1.08
C LEU A 99 -7.40 3.18 -2.54
N THR A 100 -8.42 3.97 -2.82
CA THR A 100 -8.75 4.44 -4.18
C THR A 100 -8.90 5.95 -4.16
N GLY A 101 -8.09 6.66 -4.94
CA GLY A 101 -8.19 8.11 -5.09
C GLY A 101 -6.84 8.80 -5.13
N ASN A 102 -6.83 10.12 -4.98
CA ASN A 102 -5.62 10.93 -5.07
C ASN A 102 -5.20 11.44 -3.70
N GLY A 103 -3.91 11.42 -3.39
CA GLY A 103 -3.45 11.89 -2.09
C GLY A 103 -2.11 11.34 -1.66
N ILE A 104 -1.85 11.45 -0.36
CA ILE A 104 -0.62 10.98 0.27
C ILE A 104 -0.98 9.86 1.24
N ALA A 105 -0.62 8.63 0.95
CA ALA A 105 -0.89 7.50 1.81
C ALA A 105 0.39 7.08 2.56
N LEU A 106 0.31 7.01 3.89
CA LEU A 106 1.38 6.46 4.72
C LEU A 106 0.88 5.17 5.39
N LEU A 107 1.54 4.08 5.05
CA LEU A 107 1.16 2.73 5.43
C LEU A 107 2.32 2.10 6.21
N THR A 108 2.11 1.80 7.49
CA THR A 108 3.09 1.07 8.31
C THR A 108 2.50 -0.21 8.89
N GLY A 109 3.08 -1.37 8.57
CA GLY A 109 2.60 -2.63 9.15
C GLY A 109 2.80 -3.84 8.24
N ASN A 110 2.03 -4.90 8.53
CA ASN A 110 2.12 -6.18 7.85
C ASN A 110 0.80 -6.51 7.17
N GLY A 111 0.73 -6.56 5.84
CA GLY A 111 -0.55 -6.86 5.19
C GLY A 111 -0.56 -6.81 3.67
N ILE A 112 -1.76 -6.83 3.13
CA ILE A 112 -2.04 -6.67 1.70
C ILE A 112 -2.55 -5.25 1.46
N ALA A 113 -1.93 -4.50 0.56
CA ALA A 113 -2.35 -3.14 0.25
C ALA A 113 -2.54 -2.93 -1.26
N ILE A 114 -3.76 -2.60 -1.67
CA ILE A 114 -4.05 -2.21 -3.06
C ILE A 114 -4.31 -0.70 -3.05
N LEU A 115 -3.45 0.06 -3.73
CA LEU A 115 -3.57 1.49 -3.85
C LEU A 115 -3.71 1.84 -5.32
N THR A 116 -4.83 2.49 -5.66
CA THR A 116 -5.14 2.90 -7.04
C THR A 116 -5.43 4.40 -7.08
N GLY A 117 -4.90 5.08 -8.09
CA GLY A 117 -5.05 6.52 -8.29
C GLY A 117 -3.71 7.25 -8.42
N TYR A 118 -3.77 8.58 -8.56
CA TYR A 118 -2.59 9.42 -8.68
C TYR A 118 -2.24 9.97 -7.29
N GLY A 119 -1.33 9.29 -6.59
CA GLY A 119 -0.91 9.67 -5.26
C GLY A 119 0.56 9.41 -4.99
N ILE A 120 1.00 9.87 -3.82
CA ILE A 120 2.29 9.55 -3.23
C ILE A 120 2.04 8.52 -2.14
N THR A 121 2.65 7.35 -2.26
CA THR A 121 2.55 6.29 -1.26
C THR A 121 3.89 6.13 -0.57
N LEU A 122 3.88 6.09 0.76
CA LEU A 122 4.99 5.61 1.56
C LEU A 122 4.54 4.38 2.34
N LEU A 123 5.17 3.24 2.05
CA LEU A 123 4.91 1.97 2.70
C LEU A 123 6.16 1.53 3.48
N THR A 124 5.98 1.19 4.75
CA THR A 124 7.02 0.57 5.57
C THR A 124 6.50 -0.72 6.19
N GLY A 125 7.21 -1.83 5.99
CA GLY A 125 6.90 -3.10 6.65
C GLY A 125 6.91 -4.30 5.72
N TYR A 126 5.97 -5.21 5.93
CA TYR A 126 5.93 -6.50 5.25
C TYR A 126 4.62 -6.64 4.48
N GLY A 127 4.65 -7.03 3.21
CA GLY A 127 3.35 -7.16 2.52
C GLY A 127 3.34 -7.42 1.03
N ILE A 128 2.12 -7.62 0.54
CA ILE A 128 1.83 -7.71 -0.90
C ILE A 128 1.14 -6.42 -1.29
N THR A 129 1.69 -5.70 -2.26
CA THR A 129 1.15 -4.41 -2.69
C THR A 129 0.95 -4.30 -4.18
N THR A 130 -0.10 -3.61 -4.57
CA THR A 130 -0.35 -3.18 -5.94
C THR A 130 -0.53 -1.67 -5.95
N LEU A 131 0.30 -0.96 -6.70
CA LEU A 131 0.43 0.49 -6.63
C LEU A 131 0.40 1.12 -8.03
N THR A 132 -0.09 2.36 -8.09
CA THR A 132 0.03 3.26 -9.24
C THR A 132 0.55 4.62 -8.76
N GLY A 133 1.36 5.30 -9.59
CA GLY A 133 1.84 6.66 -9.29
C GLY A 133 3.19 6.67 -8.56
N ILE A 134 3.36 7.57 -7.58
CA ILE A 134 4.64 7.72 -6.88
C ILE A 134 4.63 6.83 -5.64
N ALA A 135 5.63 5.97 -5.49
CA ALA A 135 5.67 5.00 -4.40
C ALA A 135 7.08 4.88 -3.80
N THR A 136 7.16 4.93 -2.48
CA THR A 136 8.36 4.57 -1.71
C THR A 136 8.02 3.40 -0.82
N LEU A 137 8.71 2.27 -0.97
CA LEU A 137 8.51 1.07 -0.17
C LEU A 137 9.80 0.73 0.56
N THR A 138 9.70 0.47 1.87
CA THR A 138 10.82 0.02 2.69
C THR A 138 10.44 -1.24 3.45
N GLY A 139 11.24 -2.31 3.34
CA GLY A 139 11.05 -3.55 4.09
C GLY A 139 11.03 -4.79 3.20
N TYR A 140 10.18 -5.77 3.54
CA TYR A 140 10.07 -7.03 2.81
C TYR A 140 8.75 -7.08 2.04
N SER A 141 8.77 -7.00 0.72
CA SER A 141 7.51 -6.87 -0.03
C SER A 141 7.45 -7.63 -1.34
N ILE A 142 6.24 -8.03 -1.71
CA ILE A 142 5.90 -8.35 -3.09
C ILE A 142 5.16 -7.13 -3.63
N ALA A 143 5.80 -6.36 -4.51
CA ALA A 143 5.26 -5.11 -5.03
C ALA A 143 4.96 -5.24 -6.52
N THR A 144 3.75 -4.89 -6.92
CA THR A 144 3.36 -4.74 -8.32
C THR A 144 3.06 -3.28 -8.60
N LEU A 145 3.82 -2.68 -9.51
CA LEU A 145 3.65 -1.30 -9.96
C LEU A 145 3.20 -1.32 -11.41
N THR A 146 2.14 -0.56 -11.71
CA THR A 146 1.51 -0.55 -13.02
C THR A 146 1.31 0.87 -13.54
N GLY A 147 1.36 1.05 -14.86
CA GLY A 147 0.99 2.30 -15.52
C GLY A 147 2.15 3.28 -15.63
N TYR A 148 1.98 4.48 -15.06
CA TYR A 148 3.02 5.52 -15.00
C TYR A 148 3.47 5.68 -13.56
N SER A 149 4.54 4.99 -13.16
CA SER A 149 4.98 4.98 -11.76
C SER A 149 6.40 5.49 -11.58
N ILE A 150 6.64 6.17 -10.46
CA ILE A 150 7.97 6.51 -9.97
C ILE A 150 8.15 5.82 -8.64
N ALA A 151 9.14 4.95 -8.55
CA ALA A 151 9.26 4.00 -7.47
C ALA A 151 10.64 4.06 -6.80
N THR A 152 10.67 4.09 -5.47
CA THR A 152 11.88 3.81 -4.69
C THR A 152 11.60 2.64 -3.76
N LEU A 153 12.25 1.51 -4.01
CA LEU A 153 12.09 0.30 -3.23
C LEU A 153 13.39 0.00 -2.51
N THR A 154 13.33 -0.13 -1.19
CA THR A 154 14.48 -0.48 -0.34
C THR A 154 14.16 -1.71 0.50
N GLY A 155 14.96 -2.77 0.39
CA GLY A 155 14.84 -3.97 1.22
C GLY A 155 14.84 -5.25 0.41
N TYR A 156 13.97 -6.19 0.75
CA TYR A 156 13.96 -7.52 0.15
C TYR A 156 12.62 -7.83 -0.49
N GLY A 157 12.60 -8.54 -1.62
CA GLY A 157 11.29 -8.80 -2.21
C GLY A 157 11.24 -9.28 -3.65
N ILE A 158 10.01 -9.29 -4.16
CA ILE A 158 9.72 -9.48 -5.58
C ILE A 158 9.04 -8.22 -6.07
N THR A 159 9.63 -7.57 -7.06
CA THR A 159 9.09 -6.37 -7.68
C THR A 159 8.70 -6.68 -9.11
N LEU A 160 7.44 -6.39 -9.45
CA LEU A 160 6.94 -6.41 -10.82
C LEU A 160 6.63 -4.97 -11.24
N LEU A 161 7.37 -4.43 -12.20
CA LEU A 161 7.11 -3.14 -12.82
C LEU A 161 6.58 -3.35 -14.23
N THR A 162 5.47 -2.70 -14.55
CA THR A 162 4.74 -2.87 -15.82
C THR A 162 4.22 -1.53 -16.34
N GLY A 163 4.76 -1.08 -17.47
CA GLY A 163 4.30 0.14 -18.13
C GLY A 163 5.43 1.11 -18.44
N TYR A 164 5.28 2.36 -17.98
CA TYR A 164 6.22 3.46 -18.13
C TYR A 164 6.74 3.86 -16.75
N ASP A 165 7.77 3.17 -16.28
CA ASP A 165 8.20 3.26 -14.89
C ASP A 165 9.63 3.80 -14.76
N ILE A 166 9.85 4.60 -13.71
CA ILE A 166 11.18 4.97 -13.24
C ILE A 166 11.36 4.35 -11.87
N ALA A 167 12.38 3.52 -11.68
CA ALA A 167 12.54 2.77 -10.44
C ALA A 167 13.98 2.83 -9.90
N LEU A 168 14.10 3.08 -8.60
CA LEU A 168 15.31 2.83 -7.82
C LEU A 168 15.05 1.63 -6.92
N LEU A 169 15.76 0.54 -7.16
CA LEU A 169 15.66 -0.69 -6.38
C LEU A 169 16.97 -0.87 -5.61
N THR A 170 16.88 -0.90 -4.29
CA THR A 170 18.02 -1.08 -3.40
C THR A 170 17.76 -2.28 -2.49
N GLY A 171 18.61 -3.28 -2.53
CA GLY A 171 18.55 -4.44 -1.65
C GLY A 171 18.65 -5.75 -2.40
N ASN A 172 17.87 -6.75 -2.01
CA ASN A 172 18.02 -8.10 -2.54
C ASN A 172 16.69 -8.75 -2.88
N GLY A 173 16.53 -9.20 -4.11
CA GLY A 173 15.26 -9.71 -4.57
C GLY A 173 15.22 -10.12 -6.03
N ILE A 174 13.99 -10.19 -6.54
CA ILE A 174 13.71 -10.46 -7.95
C ILE A 174 13.02 -9.21 -8.50
N ALA A 175 13.58 -8.61 -9.54
CA ALA A 175 12.99 -7.51 -10.28
C ALA A 175 12.54 -8.00 -11.66
N ILE A 176 11.24 -7.96 -11.91
CA ILE A 176 10.65 -8.24 -13.21
C ILE A 176 10.19 -6.92 -13.80
N LEU A 177 10.85 -6.48 -14.87
CA LEU A 177 10.68 -5.17 -15.47
C LEU A 177 10.11 -5.35 -16.87
N THR A 178 8.86 -4.93 -17.09
CA THR A 178 8.16 -5.10 -18.36
C THR A 178 7.71 -3.75 -18.94
N GLY A 179 8.02 -3.49 -20.21
CA GLY A 179 7.61 -2.27 -20.92
C GLY A 179 8.73 -1.26 -21.10
N TYR A 180 8.46 0.01 -20.81
CA TYR A 180 9.40 1.13 -20.90
C TYR A 180 9.88 1.52 -19.50
N VAL A 181 10.93 0.86 -19.03
CA VAL A 181 11.42 1.03 -17.65
C VAL A 181 12.81 1.66 -17.64
N ILE A 182 13.00 2.70 -16.83
CA ILE A 182 14.33 3.20 -16.46
C ILE A 182 14.58 2.78 -15.02
N SER A 183 15.57 1.91 -14.78
CA SER A 183 15.82 1.35 -13.47
C SER A 183 17.29 1.43 -13.05
N LEU A 184 17.51 1.81 -11.78
CA LEU A 184 18.78 1.62 -11.10
C LEU A 184 18.59 0.51 -10.06
N LEU A 185 19.34 -0.58 -10.21
CA LEU A 185 19.33 -1.71 -9.30
C LEU A 185 20.66 -1.73 -8.54
N THR A 186 20.58 -1.83 -7.22
CA THR A 186 21.75 -1.83 -6.34
C THR A 186 21.62 -2.95 -5.29
N GLY A 187 22.56 -3.91 -5.28
CA GLY A 187 22.58 -5.01 -4.31
C GLY A 187 22.82 -6.39 -4.92
N TYR A 188 22.05 -7.40 -4.47
CA TYR A 188 22.06 -8.76 -5.03
C TYR A 188 20.67 -9.06 -5.61
N ASP A 189 20.44 -8.69 -6.87
CA ASP A 189 19.14 -8.86 -7.52
C ASP A 189 19.19 -9.83 -8.72
N ILE A 190 18.10 -10.56 -8.92
CA ILE A 190 17.80 -11.23 -10.20
C ILE A 190 16.90 -10.29 -10.99
N ALA A 191 17.38 -9.77 -12.11
CA ALA A 191 16.65 -8.88 -12.98
C ALA A 191 16.18 -9.59 -14.26
N LEU A 192 14.88 -9.57 -14.54
CA LEU A 192 14.30 -9.96 -15.81
C LEU A 192 13.77 -8.71 -16.52
N LEU A 193 14.42 -8.31 -17.61
CA LEU A 193 13.97 -7.22 -18.48
C LEU A 193 13.22 -7.79 -19.69
N THR A 194 11.97 -7.36 -19.88
CA THR A 194 11.18 -7.63 -21.08
C THR A 194 10.65 -6.31 -21.67
N GLY A 195 11.12 -5.93 -22.86
CA GLY A 195 10.72 -4.69 -23.52
C GLY A 195 11.86 -3.69 -23.72
N ASN A 196 11.51 -2.40 -23.83
CA ASN A 196 12.44 -1.31 -24.12
C ASN A 196 12.82 -0.57 -22.83
N GLY A 197 13.79 -1.09 -22.08
CA GLY A 197 14.24 -0.49 -20.83
C GLY A 197 15.70 -0.05 -20.83
N ILE A 198 16.05 0.86 -19.92
CA ILE A 198 17.43 1.18 -19.56
C ILE A 198 17.63 0.73 -18.12
N ALA A 199 18.55 -0.20 -17.91
CA ALA A 199 18.89 -0.69 -16.58
C ALA A 199 20.36 -0.41 -16.27
N LEU A 200 20.62 0.26 -15.13
CA LEU A 200 21.95 0.37 -14.55
C LEU A 200 22.02 -0.57 -13.35
N LEU A 201 22.97 -1.48 -13.37
CA LEU A 201 23.14 -2.51 -12.36
C LEU A 201 24.45 -2.30 -11.61
N THR A 202 24.36 -2.28 -10.29
CA THR A 202 25.52 -2.17 -9.41
C THR A 202 25.49 -3.26 -8.34
N GLY A 203 26.44 -4.20 -8.39
CA GLY A 203 26.52 -5.27 -7.38
C GLY A 203 26.84 -6.64 -7.95
N TYR A 204 26.09 -7.65 -7.51
CA TYR A 204 26.18 -9.03 -7.98
C TYR A 204 24.82 -9.44 -8.54
N ASP A 205 24.57 -9.07 -9.78
CA ASP A 205 23.26 -9.25 -10.39
C ASP A 205 23.25 -10.36 -11.44
N ILE A 206 22.13 -11.06 -11.56
CA ILE A 206 21.86 -11.95 -12.68
C ILE A 206 20.82 -11.27 -13.55
N SER A 207 21.18 -10.94 -14.79
CA SER A 207 20.29 -10.26 -15.73
C SER A 207 19.88 -11.15 -16.87
N LEU A 208 18.58 -11.32 -17.06
CA LEU A 208 17.98 -11.92 -18.25
C LEU A 208 17.34 -10.83 -19.11
N LEU A 209 17.71 -10.78 -20.38
CA LEU A 209 17.21 -9.80 -21.34
C LEU A 209 16.30 -10.47 -22.37
N LYS A 210 15.16 -9.84 -22.63
CA LYS A 210 14.26 -10.18 -23.72
C LYS A 210 13.88 -8.87 -24.41
N GLU A 211 14.36 -8.69 -25.65
CA GLU A 211 14.18 -7.50 -26.51
C GLU A 211 15.23 -6.37 -26.31
N TYR A 212 14.97 -5.16 -26.82
CA TYR A 212 15.95 -4.07 -27.05
C TYR A 212 16.37 -3.26 -25.81
N GLY A 213 16.64 -3.93 -24.68
CA GLY A 213 17.09 -3.24 -23.46
C GLY A 213 18.56 -2.77 -23.53
N ILE A 214 18.87 -1.61 -22.96
CA ILE A 214 20.26 -1.17 -22.71
C ILE A 214 20.59 -1.48 -21.26
N VAL A 215 21.66 -2.24 -21.03
CA VAL A 215 22.14 -2.59 -19.69
C VAL A 215 23.56 -2.10 -19.49
N SER A 216 23.77 -1.24 -18.49
CA SER A 216 25.10 -0.85 -18.03
C SER A 216 25.42 -1.61 -16.74
N LEU A 217 26.62 -2.19 -16.68
CA LEU A 217 27.05 -3.07 -15.59
C LEU A 217 28.20 -2.44 -14.81
N THR A 218 28.11 -2.49 -13.48
CA THR A 218 29.18 -2.08 -12.57
C THR A 218 29.28 -3.07 -11.41
N GLY A 219 30.05 -4.15 -11.59
CA GLY A 219 30.13 -5.22 -10.59
C GLY A 219 30.50 -6.58 -11.17
N TYR A 220 30.16 -7.65 -10.45
CA TYR A 220 30.30 -9.04 -10.89
C TYR A 220 28.93 -9.56 -11.32
N ASP A 221 28.56 -9.27 -12.57
CA ASP A 221 27.24 -9.60 -13.10
C ASP A 221 27.28 -10.79 -14.07
N ILE A 222 26.23 -11.61 -14.06
CA ILE A 222 26.05 -12.71 -15.02
C ILE A 222 24.92 -12.33 -15.98
N VAL A 223 25.28 -12.13 -17.25
CA VAL A 223 24.32 -11.93 -18.35
C VAL A 223 24.35 -13.13 -19.28
N PRO A 224 23.37 -14.05 -19.23
CA PRO A 224 23.28 -15.16 -20.17
C PRO A 224 23.05 -14.60 -21.59
N PRO A 225 23.68 -15.19 -22.63
CA PRO A 225 23.49 -14.75 -23.99
C PRO A 225 22.04 -14.97 -24.40
N THR A 226 21.30 -13.88 -24.48
CA THR A 226 19.98 -13.78 -25.10
C THR A 226 20.16 -12.91 -26.35
N GLY A 227 19.63 -13.37 -27.47
CA GLY A 227 20.02 -12.89 -28.81
C GLY A 227 19.95 -11.37 -28.96
N TYR A 228 21.07 -10.82 -29.44
CA TYR A 228 21.31 -9.46 -29.94
C TYR A 228 21.21 -8.29 -28.94
N GLY A 229 22.39 -7.76 -28.58
CA GLY A 229 22.57 -6.33 -28.30
C GLY A 229 23.00 -5.95 -26.88
N ALA A 230 24.23 -6.29 -26.48
CA ALA A 230 24.94 -5.54 -25.44
C ALA A 230 26.00 -4.67 -26.13
N CYS A 231 25.82 -3.35 -26.09
CA CYS A 231 26.88 -2.36 -26.30
C CYS A 231 27.01 -1.54 -25.02
#